data_AF-A0A7Y6YE69-F1
#
_entry.id   AF-A0A7Y6YE69-F1
#
_cell.length_a   1.000
_cell.length_b   1.000
_cell.length_c   1.000
_cell.angle_alpha   90.00
_cell.angle_beta   90.00
_cell.angle_gamma   90.00
#
_symmetry.space_group_name_H-M   'P 1'
#
loop_
_entity.id
_entity.type
_entity.pdbx_description
1 polymer ?
#
loop_
_entity_poly.entity_id
_entity_poly.type
_entity_poly.pdbx_seq_one_letter_code
_entity_poly.pdbx_strand_id
1 'polypeptide(L)'
;MQYDALESAIREMNLIGDDQWQGMLSQAMDEQPHLMAFLINISDDFSEDVHEHLLRITVILAIAFQKAGIQINLITPASLDKVIEEKVEAYEDLAEEDELDEDGMGKVANSPHVFDRVRKWVKEELGAKMPILDETQANINLMLDVIISVLEEHAVDPAAEKSETND
;
A
#
# COMPACT_ATOMS: atom_id res chain seq x y z
N MET A 1 -2.55 -9.78 6.60
CA MET A 1 -3.91 -9.65 6.03
C MET A 1 -4.42 -11.00 5.49
N GLN A 2 -5.72 -11.35 5.62
CA GLN A 2 -6.27 -12.55 4.95
C GLN A 2 -6.44 -12.29 3.44
N TYR A 3 -5.95 -13.21 2.60
CA TYR A 3 -5.94 -13.08 1.13
C TYR A 3 -7.35 -12.85 0.54
N ASP A 4 -8.37 -13.47 1.12
CA ASP A 4 -9.77 -13.32 0.67
C ASP A 4 -10.31 -11.90 0.87
N ALA A 5 -9.85 -11.19 1.91
CA ALA A 5 -10.28 -9.82 2.18
C ALA A 5 -9.70 -8.84 1.14
N LEU A 6 -8.43 -9.03 0.76
CA LEU A 6 -7.78 -8.24 -0.29
C LEU A 6 -8.47 -8.44 -1.65
N GLU A 7 -8.74 -9.67 -2.04
CA GLU A 7 -9.46 -9.95 -3.30
C GLU A 7 -10.86 -9.37 -3.30
N SER A 8 -11.57 -9.44 -2.16
CA SER A 8 -12.89 -8.81 -2.03
C SER A 8 -12.81 -7.29 -2.16
N ALA A 9 -11.78 -6.65 -1.59
CA ALA A 9 -11.59 -5.20 -1.67
C ALA A 9 -11.26 -4.75 -3.11
N ILE A 10 -10.40 -5.49 -3.82
CA ILE A 10 -10.09 -5.23 -5.23
C ILE A 10 -11.35 -5.35 -6.11
N ARG A 11 -12.16 -6.38 -5.90
CA ARG A 11 -13.42 -6.54 -6.65
C ARG A 11 -14.39 -5.39 -6.38
N GLU A 12 -14.46 -4.91 -5.15
CA GLU A 12 -15.28 -3.77 -4.79
C GLU A 12 -14.80 -2.50 -5.51
N MET A 13 -13.49 -2.21 -5.45
CA MET A 13 -12.88 -1.07 -6.15
C MET A 13 -13.13 -1.09 -7.66
N ASN A 14 -13.15 -2.27 -8.29
CA ASN A 14 -13.42 -2.38 -9.73
C ASN A 14 -14.91 -2.16 -10.10
N LEU A 15 -15.81 -2.10 -9.12
CA LEU A 15 -17.26 -1.94 -9.31
C LEU A 15 -17.78 -0.57 -8.88
N ILE A 16 -17.01 0.22 -8.13
CA ILE A 16 -17.45 1.53 -7.66
C ILE A 16 -17.42 2.56 -8.81
N GLY A 17 -18.36 3.52 -8.73
CA GLY A 17 -18.35 4.71 -9.60
C GLY A 17 -17.65 5.90 -8.93
N ASP A 18 -17.45 6.97 -9.69
CA ASP A 18 -16.69 8.16 -9.27
C ASP A 18 -17.16 8.76 -7.95
N ASP A 19 -18.48 8.90 -7.72
CA ASP A 19 -19.03 9.45 -6.48
C ASP A 19 -18.66 8.61 -5.25
N GLN A 20 -18.67 7.28 -5.39
CA GLN A 20 -18.28 6.36 -4.33
C GLN A 20 -16.78 6.42 -4.08
N TRP A 21 -15.99 6.46 -5.15
CA TRP A 21 -14.54 6.65 -5.07
C TRP A 21 -14.18 7.92 -4.28
N GLN A 22 -14.78 9.07 -4.61
CA GLN A 22 -14.54 10.33 -3.90
C GLN A 22 -14.94 10.25 -2.43
N GLY A 23 -16.03 9.57 -2.11
CA GLY A 23 -16.45 9.33 -0.72
C GLY A 23 -15.44 8.49 0.06
N MET A 24 -14.94 7.41 -0.55
CA MET A 24 -13.96 6.51 0.07
C MET A 24 -12.59 7.18 0.23
N LEU A 25 -12.18 7.97 -0.75
CA LEU A 25 -10.96 8.76 -0.69
C LEU A 25 -11.05 9.80 0.44
N SER A 26 -12.17 10.51 0.54
CA SER A 26 -12.40 11.47 1.63
C SER A 26 -12.34 10.81 3.01
N GLN A 27 -12.95 9.63 3.15
CA GLN A 27 -12.86 8.85 4.38
C GLN A 27 -11.42 8.45 4.71
N ALA A 28 -10.64 7.99 3.72
CA ALA A 28 -9.23 7.66 3.93
C ALA A 28 -8.39 8.89 4.33
N MET A 29 -8.71 10.08 3.81
CA MET A 29 -8.07 11.34 4.22
C MET A 29 -8.41 11.72 5.66
N ASP A 30 -9.63 11.47 6.11
CA ASP A 30 -10.06 11.73 7.49
C ASP A 30 -9.43 10.72 8.47
N GLU A 31 -9.36 9.45 8.08
CA GLU A 31 -8.83 8.36 8.91
C GLU A 31 -7.30 8.35 8.97
N GLN A 32 -6.63 8.63 7.85
CA GLN A 32 -5.16 8.55 7.71
C GLN A 32 -4.57 9.83 7.06
N PRO A 33 -4.78 11.02 7.65
CA PRO A 33 -4.41 12.30 7.06
C PRO A 33 -2.93 12.44 6.72
N HIS A 34 -2.04 11.84 7.53
CA HIS A 34 -0.60 11.94 7.31
C HIS A 34 -0.11 11.11 6.12
N LEU A 35 -0.59 9.86 6.01
CA LEU A 35 -0.31 9.02 4.84
C LEU A 35 -0.87 9.66 3.56
N MET A 36 -2.12 10.14 3.61
CA MET A 36 -2.74 10.76 2.44
C MET A 36 -2.06 12.08 2.03
N ALA A 37 -1.64 12.91 2.99
CA ALA A 37 -0.88 14.12 2.70
C ALA A 37 0.47 13.79 2.04
N PHE A 38 1.17 12.75 2.51
CA PHE A 38 2.39 12.27 1.88
C PHE A 38 2.15 11.81 0.43
N LEU A 39 1.12 10.99 0.19
CA LEU A 39 0.78 10.54 -1.16
C LEU A 39 0.40 11.69 -2.09
N ILE A 40 -0.26 12.74 -1.59
CA ILE A 40 -0.54 13.94 -2.38
C ILE A 40 0.75 14.69 -2.73
N ASN A 41 1.69 14.79 -1.80
CA ASN A 41 2.94 15.53 -2.01
C ASN A 41 3.87 14.86 -3.02
N ILE A 42 3.87 13.53 -3.13
CA ILE A 42 4.68 12.80 -4.13
C ILE A 42 4.02 12.76 -5.52
N SER A 43 2.87 13.41 -5.72
CA SER A 43 2.15 13.39 -7.00
C SER A 43 3.01 13.91 -8.16
N ASP A 44 3.91 14.85 -7.90
CA ASP A 44 4.82 15.42 -8.91
C ASP A 44 5.87 14.42 -9.41
N ASP A 45 6.15 13.35 -8.66
CA ASP A 45 7.13 12.32 -9.01
C ASP A 45 6.55 11.21 -9.91
N PHE A 46 5.22 11.19 -10.09
CA PHE A 46 4.51 10.14 -10.82
C PHE A 46 3.59 10.73 -11.91
N SER A 47 3.20 9.91 -12.88
CA SER A 47 2.11 10.29 -13.77
C SER A 47 0.78 10.32 -13.00
N GLU A 48 -0.19 11.11 -13.49
CA GLU A 48 -1.54 11.19 -12.89
C GLU A 48 -2.18 9.80 -12.76
N ASP A 49 -2.05 8.96 -13.79
CA ASP A 49 -2.55 7.59 -13.77
C ASP A 49 -1.89 6.75 -12.65
N VAL A 50 -0.57 6.82 -12.51
CA VAL A 50 0.15 6.08 -11.46
C VAL A 50 -0.23 6.59 -10.07
N HIS A 51 -0.25 7.91 -9.90
CA HIS A 51 -0.62 8.55 -8.64
C HIS A 51 -2.03 8.16 -8.19
N GLU A 52 -3.01 8.17 -9.11
CA GLU A 52 -4.37 7.73 -8.81
C GLU A 52 -4.39 6.27 -8.33
N HIS A 53 -3.59 5.38 -8.93
CA HIS A 53 -3.53 3.98 -8.51
C HIS A 53 -2.86 3.81 -7.14
N LEU A 54 -1.87 4.62 -6.79
CA LEU A 54 -1.30 4.64 -5.43
C LEU A 54 -2.37 5.01 -4.39
N LEU A 55 -3.20 6.02 -4.68
CA LEU A 55 -4.33 6.38 -3.81
C LEU A 55 -5.36 5.25 -3.72
N ARG A 56 -5.72 4.64 -4.85
CA ARG A 56 -6.67 3.52 -4.89
C ARG A 56 -6.18 2.33 -4.08
N ILE A 57 -4.88 2.03 -4.10
CA ILE A 57 -4.28 0.94 -3.32
C ILE A 57 -4.39 1.21 -1.83
N THR A 58 -4.08 2.42 -1.38
CA THR A 58 -4.25 2.79 0.03
C THR A 58 -5.69 2.54 0.49
N VAL A 59 -6.66 2.91 -0.33
CA VAL A 59 -8.09 2.67 -0.05
C VAL A 59 -8.45 1.17 -0.11
N ILE A 60 -7.96 0.42 -1.12
CA ILE A 60 -8.16 -1.04 -1.21
C ILE A 60 -7.65 -1.74 0.04
N LEU A 61 -6.45 -1.38 0.51
CA LEU A 61 -5.84 -1.98 1.68
C LEU A 61 -6.63 -1.64 2.95
N ALA A 62 -7.06 -0.38 3.11
CA ALA A 62 -7.93 0.04 4.22
C ALA A 62 -9.23 -0.79 4.28
N ILE A 63 -9.90 -0.97 3.14
CA ILE A 63 -11.09 -1.83 3.03
C ILE A 63 -10.76 -3.29 3.38
N ALA A 64 -9.62 -3.80 2.91
CA ALA A 64 -9.22 -5.17 3.14
C ALA A 64 -8.97 -5.44 4.65
N PHE A 65 -8.33 -4.51 5.36
CA PHE A 65 -8.19 -4.58 6.81
C PHE A 65 -9.55 -4.53 7.50
N GLN A 66 -10.43 -3.59 7.10
CA GLN A 66 -11.78 -3.49 7.66
C GLN A 66 -12.57 -4.78 7.48
N LYS A 67 -12.54 -5.40 6.29
CA LYS A 67 -13.20 -6.68 6.00
C LYS A 67 -12.62 -7.83 6.81
N ALA A 68 -11.32 -7.78 7.12
CA ALA A 68 -10.67 -8.74 8.00
C ALA A 68 -10.97 -8.49 9.50
N GLY A 69 -11.73 -7.44 9.85
CA GLY A 69 -12.00 -7.05 11.22
C GLY A 69 -10.80 -6.41 11.94
N ILE A 70 -9.80 -5.97 11.18
CA ILE A 70 -8.57 -5.36 11.67
C ILE A 70 -8.72 -3.85 11.62
N GLN A 71 -8.39 -3.17 12.71
CA GLN A 71 -8.40 -1.72 12.80
C GLN A 71 -7.02 -1.17 12.44
N ILE A 72 -6.97 -0.06 11.70
CA ILE A 72 -5.71 0.66 11.44
C ILE A 72 -5.67 1.85 12.39
N ASN A 73 -4.66 1.88 13.26
CA ASN A 73 -4.41 3.05 14.11
C ASN A 73 -3.94 4.24 13.26
N LEU A 74 -4.04 5.44 13.81
CA LEU A 74 -3.56 6.64 13.14
C LEU A 74 -2.05 6.54 12.86
N ILE A 75 -1.68 6.61 11.58
CA ILE A 75 -0.29 6.69 11.15
C ILE A 75 0.25 8.08 11.47
N THR A 76 1.35 8.14 12.23
CA THR A 76 2.02 9.41 12.57
C THR A 76 3.09 9.76 11.53
N PRO A 77 3.51 11.04 11.43
CA PRO A 77 4.63 11.41 10.57
C PRO A 77 5.91 10.63 10.90
N ALA A 78 6.25 10.50 12.20
CA ALA A 78 7.47 9.83 12.62
C ALA A 78 7.48 8.33 12.27
N SER A 79 6.35 7.65 12.37
CA SER A 79 6.23 6.24 12.00
C SER A 79 6.25 6.06 10.47
N LEU A 80 5.65 7.00 9.73
CA LEU A 80 5.72 6.99 8.26
C LEU A 80 7.15 7.22 7.76
N ASP A 81 7.85 8.23 8.30
CA ASP A 81 9.24 8.54 7.95
C ASP A 81 10.15 7.34 8.20
N LYS A 82 10.00 6.67 9.36
CA LYS A 82 10.72 5.46 9.70
C LYS A 82 10.52 4.35 8.64
N VAL A 83 9.27 4.07 8.25
CA VAL A 83 8.99 3.04 7.24
C VAL A 83 9.58 3.43 5.89
N ILE A 84 9.49 4.71 5.50
CA ILE A 84 10.10 5.19 4.26
C ILE A 84 11.61 4.96 4.27
N GLU A 85 12.29 5.36 5.35
CA GLU A 85 13.75 5.16 5.49
C GLU A 85 14.12 3.68 5.38
N GLU A 86 13.44 2.80 6.12
CA GLU A 86 13.68 1.35 6.09
C GLU A 86 13.49 0.75 4.69
N LYS A 87 12.48 1.23 3.94
CA LYS A 87 12.19 0.73 2.59
C LYS A 87 13.11 1.30 1.53
N VAL A 88 13.51 2.57 1.65
CA VAL A 88 14.52 3.17 0.78
C VAL A 88 15.85 2.42 0.94
N GLU A 89 16.31 2.20 2.17
CA GLU A 89 17.55 1.46 2.45
C GLU A 89 17.51 0.04 1.85
N ALA A 90 16.41 -0.70 2.05
CA ALA A 90 16.26 -2.03 1.49
C ALA A 90 16.28 -2.05 -0.06
N TYR A 91 15.72 -1.04 -0.71
CA TYR A 91 15.72 -0.93 -2.17
C TYR A 91 17.06 -0.46 -2.72
N GLU A 92 17.77 0.42 -2.00
CA GLU A 92 19.14 0.82 -2.32
C GLU A 92 20.08 -0.38 -2.25
N ASP A 93 19.99 -1.21 -1.21
CA ASP A 93 20.77 -2.45 -1.08
C ASP A 93 20.53 -3.39 -2.28
N LEU A 94 19.27 -3.60 -2.68
CA LEU A 94 18.93 -4.40 -3.86
C LEU A 94 19.54 -3.81 -5.15
N ALA A 95 19.54 -2.48 -5.28
CA ALA A 95 20.13 -1.81 -6.44
C ALA A 95 21.65 -1.97 -6.48
N GLU A 96 22.32 -1.90 -5.34
CA GLU A 96 23.77 -2.12 -5.22
C GLU A 96 24.16 -3.57 -5.56
N GLU A 97 23.29 -4.53 -5.24
CA GLU A 97 23.49 -5.95 -5.51
C GLU A 97 23.05 -6.39 -6.93
N ASP A 98 22.54 -5.47 -7.75
CA ASP A 98 21.93 -5.76 -9.07
C ASP A 98 20.75 -6.76 -8.97
N GLU A 99 20.05 -6.71 -7.82
CA GLU A 99 18.87 -7.52 -7.47
C GLU A 99 17.58 -6.68 -7.43
N LEU A 100 17.57 -5.48 -8.00
CA LEU A 100 16.38 -4.61 -8.09
C LEU A 100 15.40 -5.09 -9.18
N ASP A 101 14.99 -6.35 -9.07
CA ASP A 101 13.99 -7.00 -9.91
C ASP A 101 12.77 -7.47 -9.10
N GLU A 102 11.82 -8.13 -9.76
CA GLU A 102 10.58 -8.57 -9.11
C GLU A 102 10.83 -9.56 -7.95
N ASP A 103 11.84 -10.41 -8.08
CA ASP A 103 12.17 -11.44 -7.09
C ASP A 103 12.87 -10.81 -5.88
N GLY A 104 13.85 -9.92 -6.13
CA GLY A 104 14.52 -9.17 -5.07
C GLY A 104 13.57 -8.31 -4.25
N MET A 105 12.72 -7.52 -4.92
CA MET A 105 11.70 -6.70 -4.24
C MET A 105 10.72 -7.55 -3.42
N GLY A 106 10.30 -8.70 -3.93
CA GLY A 106 9.43 -9.63 -3.21
C GLY A 106 10.06 -10.19 -1.93
N LYS A 107 11.38 -10.35 -1.86
CA LYS A 107 12.09 -10.85 -0.66
C LYS A 107 12.18 -9.82 0.45
N VAL A 108 12.29 -8.54 0.13
CA VAL A 108 12.41 -7.45 1.12
C VAL A 108 11.07 -6.86 1.55
N ALA A 109 10.00 -7.16 0.80
CA ALA A 109 8.64 -6.76 1.16
C ALA A 109 8.21 -7.38 2.50
N ASN A 110 7.59 -6.57 3.37
CA ASN A 110 7.14 -7.04 4.69
C ASN A 110 6.01 -8.09 4.55
N SER A 111 5.20 -7.95 3.50
CA SER A 111 4.16 -8.90 3.11
C SER A 111 4.28 -9.27 1.63
N PRO A 112 5.15 -10.24 1.27
CA PRO A 112 5.43 -10.59 -0.13
C PRO A 112 4.18 -10.93 -0.94
N HIS A 113 3.23 -11.67 -0.35
CA HIS A 113 1.98 -12.04 -1.03
C HIS A 113 1.05 -10.86 -1.29
N VAL A 114 0.97 -9.90 -0.37
CA VAL A 114 0.15 -8.69 -0.55
C VAL A 114 0.81 -7.79 -1.59
N PHE A 115 2.13 -7.62 -1.48
CA PHE A 115 2.95 -6.87 -2.41
C PHE A 115 2.79 -7.38 -3.85
N ASP A 116 3.04 -8.67 -4.09
CA ASP A 116 2.90 -9.28 -5.42
C ASP A 116 1.50 -9.10 -6.00
N ARG A 117 0.48 -9.25 -5.15
CA ARG A 117 -0.91 -9.17 -5.59
C ARG A 117 -1.31 -7.74 -5.96
N VAL A 118 -0.93 -6.76 -5.16
CA VAL A 118 -1.18 -5.33 -5.39
C VAL A 118 -0.40 -4.87 -6.61
N ARG A 119 0.88 -5.22 -6.71
CA ARG A 119 1.72 -4.94 -7.87
C ARG A 119 1.13 -5.48 -9.16
N LYS A 120 0.65 -6.73 -9.14
CA LYS A 120 -0.03 -7.33 -10.29
C LYS A 120 -1.29 -6.55 -10.67
N TRP A 121 -2.11 -6.14 -9.69
CA TRP A 121 -3.28 -5.31 -9.95
C TRP A 121 -2.92 -3.98 -10.62
N VAL A 122 -1.90 -3.28 -10.11
CA VAL A 122 -1.42 -2.02 -10.70
C VAL A 122 -1.00 -2.20 -12.16
N LYS A 123 -0.24 -3.26 -12.45
CA LYS A 123 0.16 -3.57 -13.82
C LYS A 123 -1.02 -3.86 -14.73
N GLU A 124 -2.04 -4.57 -14.23
CA GLU A 124 -3.25 -4.89 -14.97
C GLU A 124 -4.09 -3.64 -15.27
N GLU A 125 -4.27 -2.75 -14.30
CA GLU A 125 -5.06 -1.53 -14.46
C GLU A 125 -4.36 -0.47 -15.30
N LEU A 126 -3.05 -0.27 -15.11
CA LEU A 126 -2.28 0.68 -15.91
C LEU A 126 -2.11 0.18 -17.35
N GLY A 127 -1.88 -1.12 -17.55
CA GLY A 127 -1.70 -1.70 -18.89
C GLY A 127 -0.67 -0.95 -19.72
N ALA A 128 -1.10 -0.36 -20.84
CA ALA A 128 -0.22 0.42 -21.73
C ALA A 128 0.30 1.74 -21.12
N LYS A 129 -0.29 2.20 -20.00
CA LYS A 129 0.13 3.38 -19.25
C LYS A 129 1.22 3.08 -18.22
N MET A 130 1.59 1.80 -18.04
CA MET A 130 2.68 1.43 -17.15
C MET A 130 3.98 2.09 -17.64
N PRO A 131 4.76 2.75 -16.76
CA PRO A 131 6.04 3.33 -17.13
C PRO A 131 6.97 2.28 -17.74
N ILE A 132 7.66 2.65 -18.82
CA ILE A 132 8.59 1.77 -19.53
C ILE A 132 9.95 1.72 -18.84
N LEU A 133 10.33 2.80 -18.15
CA LEU A 133 11.61 2.90 -17.46
C LEU A 133 11.61 2.06 -16.18
N ASP A 134 12.61 1.19 -16.05
CA ASP A 134 12.75 0.27 -14.90
C ASP A 134 12.85 1.04 -13.58
N GLU A 135 13.59 2.16 -13.55
CA GLU A 135 13.70 3.04 -12.38
C GLU A 135 12.33 3.57 -11.93
N THR A 136 11.48 4.01 -12.86
CA THR A 136 10.13 4.47 -12.52
C THR A 136 9.27 3.32 -12.01
N GLN A 137 9.41 2.12 -12.57
CA GLN A 137 8.72 0.94 -12.06
C GLN A 137 9.21 0.55 -10.66
N ALA A 138 10.52 0.63 -10.38
CA ALA A 138 11.09 0.39 -9.07
C ALA A 138 10.57 1.39 -8.04
N ASN A 139 10.49 2.68 -8.38
CA ASN A 139 9.90 3.72 -7.52
C ASN A 139 8.42 3.45 -7.23
N ILE A 140 7.64 2.98 -8.22
CA ILE A 140 6.26 2.55 -7.97
C ILE A 140 6.25 1.41 -6.95
N ASN A 141 7.07 0.39 -7.15
CA ASN A 141 7.12 -0.76 -6.25
C ASN A 141 7.56 -0.37 -4.83
N LEU A 142 8.55 0.49 -4.68
CA LEU A 142 8.95 1.06 -3.39
C LEU A 142 7.75 1.72 -2.69
N MET A 143 7.00 2.54 -3.42
CA MET A 143 5.80 3.18 -2.88
C MET A 143 4.71 2.18 -2.48
N LEU A 144 4.53 1.11 -3.25
CA LEU A 144 3.61 0.03 -2.87
C LEU A 144 4.03 -0.62 -1.55
N ASP A 145 5.32 -0.95 -1.40
CA ASP A 145 5.82 -1.57 -0.18
C ASP A 145 5.74 -0.63 1.02
N VAL A 146 6.03 0.67 0.84
CA VAL A 146 5.83 1.69 1.88
C VAL A 146 4.38 1.75 2.34
N ILE A 147 3.41 1.84 1.41
CA ILE A 147 1.98 1.89 1.75
C ILE A 147 1.55 0.61 2.50
N ILE A 148 1.95 -0.56 2.02
CA ILE A 148 1.61 -1.85 2.65
C ILE A 148 2.20 -1.90 4.06
N SER A 149 3.50 -1.61 4.18
CA SER A 149 4.25 -1.72 5.42
C SER A 149 3.74 -0.77 6.49
N VAL A 150 3.45 0.50 6.14
CA VAL A 150 2.96 1.46 7.13
C VAL A 150 1.56 1.12 7.61
N LEU A 151 0.67 0.63 6.72
CA LEU A 151 -0.66 0.19 7.13
C LEU A 151 -0.59 -1.08 7.99
N GLU A 152 0.31 -2.01 7.68
CA GLU A 152 0.51 -3.24 8.47
C GLU A 152 1.13 -2.98 9.85
N GLU A 153 2.09 -2.06 9.98
CA GLU A 153 2.68 -1.70 11.28
C GLU A 153 1.64 -1.07 12.23
N HIS A 154 0.59 -0.45 11.67
CA HIS A 154 -0.48 0.19 12.44
C HIS A 154 -1.75 -0.66 12.52
N ALA A 155 -1.74 -1.86 11.94
CA ALA A 155 -2.86 -2.79 11.95
C ALA A 155 -2.94 -3.50 13.31
N VAL A 156 -4.05 -3.31 14.01
CA VAL A 156 -4.37 -3.94 15.29
C VAL A 156 -5.54 -4.89 15.12
N ASP A 157 -5.31 -6.17 15.44
CA ASP A 157 -6.38 -7.17 15.51
C ASP A 157 -7.07 -7.09 16.88
N PRO A 158 -8.32 -6.60 16.97
CA PRO A 158 -9.05 -6.50 18.23
C PRO A 158 -9.37 -7.86 18.86
N ALA A 159 -9.27 -8.95 18.09
CA ALA A 159 -9.46 -10.31 18.60
C ALA A 159 -8.21 -10.87 19.31
N ALA A 160 -7.01 -10.34 18.99
CA ALA A 160 -5.76 -10.76 19.63
C ALA A 160 -5.70 -10.33 21.11
N GLU A 161 -6.20 -9.13 21.44
CA GLU A 161 -6.23 -8.59 22.82
C GLU A 161 -7.08 -9.42 23.80
N LYS A 162 -8.06 -10.19 23.31
CA LYS A 162 -8.93 -11.01 24.18
C LYS A 162 -8.27 -12.30 24.67
N SER A 163 -7.08 -12.63 24.19
CA SER A 163 -6.38 -13.87 24.57
C SER A 163 -5.42 -13.71 25.76
N GLU A 164 -5.06 -12.49 26.17
CA GLU A 164 -4.04 -12.23 27.20
C GLU A 164 -4.59 -11.95 28.61
N THR A 165 -5.90 -12.12 28.86
CA THR A 165 -6.52 -11.86 30.19
C THR A 165 -7.11 -13.11 30.87
N ASN A 166 -6.64 -14.30 30.54
CA ASN A 166 -6.95 -15.52 31.31
C ASN A 166 -5.67 -16.25 31.70
N ASP A 167 -4.98 -15.73 32.72
CA ASP A 167 -4.15 -16.50 33.65
C ASP A 167 -4.21 -15.87 35.06
#